data_AF-R4L2R0-F1
#
_entry.id   AF-R4L2R0-F1
#
_cell.length_a   1.000
_cell.length_b   1.000
_cell.length_c   1.000
_cell.angle_alpha   90.00
_cell.angle_beta   90.00
_cell.angle_gamma   90.00
#
_symmetry.space_group_name_H-M   'P 1'
#
loop_
_entity.id
_entity.type
_entity.pdbx_description
1 polymer ?
#
loop_
_entity_poly.entity_id
_entity_poly.type
_entity_poly.pdbx_seq_one_letter_code
_entity_poly.pdbx_strand_id
1 'polypeptide(L)'
;MDPVGYTATYAVRTDASWVATLLDVSVEGAGWARTLRLEAEGGRWRAGTSERGDLDAALRGAQHAGAGLPGLEDPDLLAGACDVELSGSALLSTPAIRRLGLLDAEPGVAHRVSAAWVQVPSLEVLQADLIYTALGDGRVRVASETFSVDLSVDAAGFVRERPGLATRI
;
A
#
# COMPACT_ATOMS: atom_id res chain seq x y z
N MET A 1 15.25 -8.04 7.78
CA MET A 1 15.48 -9.00 6.67
C MET A 1 14.18 -9.75 6.51
N ASP A 2 13.65 -9.87 5.28
CA ASP A 2 12.46 -10.69 5.07
C ASP A 2 12.77 -12.14 5.47
N PRO A 3 11.85 -12.81 6.18
CA PRO A 3 12.11 -14.14 6.77
C PRO A 3 12.27 -15.23 5.71
N VAL A 4 11.67 -15.03 4.54
CA VAL A 4 11.76 -15.87 3.35
C VAL A 4 11.90 -14.93 2.16
N GLY A 5 12.85 -15.18 1.26
CA GLY A 5 13.00 -14.37 0.05
C GLY A 5 11.79 -14.53 -0.88
N TYR A 6 11.25 -13.42 -1.36
CA TYR A 6 10.12 -13.38 -2.30
C TYR A 6 10.30 -12.28 -3.34
N THR A 7 9.52 -12.37 -4.41
CA THR A 7 9.32 -11.30 -5.40
C THR A 7 7.85 -10.89 -5.37
N ALA A 8 7.59 -9.59 -5.33
CA ALA A 8 6.25 -9.03 -5.46
C ALA A 8 6.14 -8.26 -6.78
N THR A 9 5.14 -8.63 -7.59
CA THR A 9 4.73 -7.88 -8.78
C THR A 9 3.37 -7.27 -8.51
N TYR A 10 3.17 -6.01 -8.86
CA TYR A 10 1.88 -5.36 -8.66
C TYR A 10 1.54 -4.38 -9.77
N ALA A 11 0.24 -4.17 -9.96
CA ALA A 11 -0.31 -3.15 -10.84
C ALA A 11 -1.42 -2.39 -10.10
N VAL A 12 -1.42 -1.07 -10.23
CA VAL A 12 -2.47 -0.20 -9.68
C VAL A 12 -3.15 0.53 -10.83
N ARG A 13 -4.47 0.69 -10.73
CA ARG A 13 -5.25 1.54 -11.64
C ARG A 13 -5.98 2.59 -10.85
N THR A 14 -5.90 3.83 -11.31
CA THR A 14 -6.69 4.93 -10.78
C THR A 14 -7.69 5.42 -11.82
N ASP A 15 -8.72 6.14 -11.37
CA ASP A 15 -9.53 6.97 -12.25
C ASP A 15 -8.80 8.30 -12.59
N ALA A 16 -9.48 9.18 -13.31
CA ALA A 16 -8.94 10.49 -13.69
C ALA A 16 -8.70 11.44 -12.50
N SER A 17 -9.33 11.17 -11.36
CA SER A 17 -9.21 11.92 -10.12
C SER A 17 -8.18 11.30 -9.16
N TRP A 18 -7.40 10.31 -9.63
CA TRP A 18 -6.40 9.59 -8.83
C TRP A 18 -6.99 8.72 -7.71
N VAL A 19 -8.29 8.42 -7.72
CA VAL A 19 -8.89 7.44 -6.82
C VAL A 19 -8.50 6.04 -7.30
N ALA A 20 -8.03 5.18 -6.38
CA ALA A 20 -7.69 3.80 -6.71
C ALA A 20 -8.95 3.00 -7.06
N THR A 21 -8.88 2.22 -8.15
CA THR A 21 -9.99 1.39 -8.64
C THR A 21 -9.63 -0.09 -8.74
N LEU A 22 -8.34 -0.39 -8.81
CA LEU A 22 -7.79 -1.75 -8.83
C LEU A 22 -6.41 -1.74 -8.18
N LEU A 23 -6.14 -2.75 -7.36
CA LEU A 23 -4.80 -3.20 -7.03
C LEU A 23 -4.72 -4.71 -7.32
N ASP A 24 -3.80 -5.10 -8.18
CA ASP A 24 -3.49 -6.50 -8.49
C ASP A 24 -2.07 -6.79 -8.01
N VAL A 25 -1.90 -7.79 -7.14
CA VAL A 25 -0.62 -8.14 -6.52
C VAL A 25 -0.40 -9.63 -6.64
N SER A 26 0.78 -10.02 -7.08
CA SER A 26 1.28 -11.40 -7.03
C SER A 26 2.58 -11.42 -6.24
N VAL A 27 2.67 -12.31 -5.26
CA VAL A 27 3.88 -12.52 -4.47
C VAL A 27 4.26 -14.00 -4.55
N GLU A 28 5.52 -14.28 -4.85
CA GLU A 28 6.01 -15.66 -4.97
C GLU A 28 7.44 -15.78 -4.43
N GLY A 29 7.75 -16.96 -3.89
CA GLY A 29 9.05 -17.26 -3.31
C GLY A 29 9.07 -18.67 -2.75
N ALA A 30 10.24 -19.30 -2.64
CA ALA A 30 10.42 -20.59 -1.96
C ALA A 30 9.36 -21.69 -2.29
N GLY A 31 8.88 -21.74 -3.55
CA GLY A 31 7.89 -22.73 -4.01
C GLY A 31 6.42 -22.43 -3.68
N TRP A 32 6.12 -21.31 -3.03
CA TRP A 32 4.77 -20.80 -2.82
C TRP A 32 4.49 -19.56 -3.69
N ALA A 33 3.22 -19.30 -3.95
CA ALA A 33 2.75 -18.09 -4.60
C ALA A 33 1.36 -17.70 -4.07
N ARG A 34 1.12 -16.41 -3.88
CA ARG A 34 -0.18 -15.82 -3.54
C ARG A 34 -0.53 -14.69 -4.49
N THR A 35 -1.81 -14.53 -4.79
CA THR A 35 -2.32 -13.38 -5.53
C THR A 35 -3.45 -12.71 -4.76
N LEU A 36 -3.55 -11.39 -4.90
CA LEU A 36 -4.66 -10.59 -4.41
C LEU A 36 -5.08 -9.62 -5.51
N ARG A 37 -6.38 -9.57 -5.75
CA ARG A 37 -7.01 -8.58 -6.62
C ARG A 37 -8.06 -7.82 -5.82
N LEU A 38 -7.80 -6.56 -5.55
CA LEU A 38 -8.72 -5.62 -4.92
C LEU A 38 -9.37 -4.75 -5.99
N GLU A 39 -10.68 -4.84 -6.13
CA GLU A 39 -11.47 -4.03 -7.06
C GLU A 39 -12.46 -3.14 -6.32
N ALA A 40 -12.49 -1.85 -6.66
CA ALA A 40 -13.48 -0.93 -6.14
C ALA A 40 -14.75 -0.96 -7.00
N GLU A 41 -15.89 -1.26 -6.39
CA GLU A 41 -17.22 -1.24 -7.01
C GLU A 41 -18.21 -0.56 -6.08
N GLY A 42 -18.86 0.52 -6.54
CA GLY A 42 -19.89 1.21 -5.75
C GLY A 42 -19.41 1.76 -4.41
N GLY A 43 -18.13 2.17 -4.31
CA GLY A 43 -17.53 2.68 -3.08
C GLY A 43 -17.15 1.60 -2.06
N ARG A 44 -17.17 0.32 -2.46
CA ARG A 44 -16.73 -0.82 -1.65
C ARG A 44 -15.60 -1.57 -2.36
N TRP A 45 -14.74 -2.19 -1.57
CA TRP A 45 -13.66 -3.04 -2.07
C TRP A 45 -14.08 -4.50 -2.06
N ARG A 46 -13.80 -5.21 -3.16
CA ARG A 46 -13.91 -6.66 -3.26
C ARG A 46 -12.53 -7.27 -3.40
N ALA A 47 -12.25 -8.31 -2.61
CA ALA A 47 -11.01 -9.06 -2.68
C ALA A 47 -11.23 -10.41 -3.38
N GLY A 48 -10.41 -10.71 -4.39
CA GLY A 48 -10.24 -12.05 -4.93
C GLY A 48 -8.82 -12.54 -4.66
N THR A 49 -8.67 -13.73 -4.09
CA THR A 49 -7.35 -14.28 -3.74
C THR A 49 -7.13 -15.66 -4.37
N SER A 50 -5.86 -16.00 -4.56
CA SER A 50 -5.46 -17.37 -4.89
C SER A 50 -4.14 -17.70 -4.20
N GLU A 51 -3.92 -18.98 -3.92
CA GLU A 51 -2.71 -19.48 -3.29
C GLU A 51 -2.28 -20.80 -3.93
N ARG A 52 -0.97 -20.97 -4.11
CA ARG A 52 -0.32 -22.22 -4.50
C ARG A 52 0.89 -22.46 -3.60
N GLY A 53 1.15 -23.72 -3.26
CA GLY A 53 2.18 -24.05 -2.28
C GLY A 53 1.73 -23.74 -0.85
N ASP A 54 2.68 -23.54 0.07
CA ASP A 54 2.40 -23.32 1.49
C ASP A 54 3.38 -22.27 2.05
N LEU A 55 2.94 -20.99 2.08
CA LEU A 55 3.71 -19.90 2.66
C LEU A 55 3.94 -20.12 4.16
N ASP A 56 2.94 -20.62 4.88
CA ASP A 56 3.04 -20.83 6.32
C ASP A 56 4.09 -21.90 6.67
N ALA A 57 4.20 -22.96 5.88
CA ALA A 57 5.26 -23.95 6.03
C ALA A 57 6.64 -23.34 5.75
N ALA A 58 6.77 -22.49 4.72
CA ALA A 58 8.03 -21.80 4.43
C ALA A 58 8.43 -20.86 5.59
N LEU A 59 7.49 -20.08 6.13
CA LEU A 59 7.72 -19.19 7.28
C LEU A 59 8.08 -19.96 8.54
N ARG A 60 7.35 -21.04 8.86
CA ARG A 60 7.66 -21.91 10.01
C ARG A 60 9.03 -22.57 9.86
N GLY A 61 9.39 -23.01 8.65
CA GLY A 61 10.72 -23.52 8.33
C GLY A 61 11.82 -22.50 8.58
N ALA A 62 11.53 -21.22 8.37
CA ALA A 62 12.39 -20.09 8.73
C ALA A 62 12.22 -19.61 10.20
N GLN A 63 11.53 -20.36 11.06
CA GLN A 63 11.25 -20.02 12.46
C GLN A 63 10.42 -18.75 12.70
N HIS A 64 9.52 -18.43 11.77
CA HIS A 64 8.57 -17.33 11.89
C HIS A 64 7.14 -17.84 12.07
N ALA A 65 6.27 -16.99 12.63
CA ALA A 65 4.84 -17.26 12.68
C ALA A 65 4.27 -17.37 11.25
N GLY A 66 3.17 -18.12 11.10
CA GLY A 66 2.44 -18.18 9.84
C GLY A 66 1.86 -16.81 9.46
N ALA A 67 1.66 -16.60 8.17
CA ALA A 67 1.10 -15.39 7.59
C ALA A 67 -0.42 -15.34 7.65
N GLY A 68 -1.09 -16.47 7.90
CA GLY A 68 -2.56 -16.53 7.86
C GLY A 68 -3.11 -16.50 6.43
N LEU A 69 -4.40 -16.20 6.29
CA LEU A 69 -5.08 -16.17 4.99
C LEU A 69 -4.88 -14.81 4.29
N PRO A 70 -4.70 -14.79 2.96
CA PRO A 70 -4.70 -13.54 2.21
C PRO A 70 -6.12 -12.96 2.11
N GLY A 71 -6.20 -11.66 1.82
CA GLY A 71 -7.46 -10.96 1.56
C GLY A 71 -7.93 -10.11 2.74
N LEU A 72 -9.23 -9.86 2.77
CA LEU A 72 -9.89 -8.92 3.67
C LEU A 72 -10.99 -9.65 4.43
N GLU A 73 -10.91 -9.64 5.76
CA GLU A 73 -11.88 -10.34 6.61
C GLU A 73 -13.26 -9.65 6.60
N ASP A 74 -13.28 -8.32 6.77
CA ASP A 74 -14.49 -7.51 6.74
C ASP A 74 -14.38 -6.36 5.71
N PRO A 75 -15.03 -6.49 4.53
CA PRO A 75 -15.04 -5.45 3.51
C PRO A 75 -15.64 -4.10 3.93
N ASP A 76 -16.53 -4.09 4.92
CA ASP A 76 -17.18 -2.86 5.36
C ASP A 76 -16.19 -1.95 6.14
N LEU A 77 -15.08 -2.49 6.65
CA LEU A 77 -14.00 -1.69 7.24
C LEU A 77 -13.34 -0.76 6.22
N LEU A 78 -13.36 -1.11 4.93
CA LEU A 78 -12.80 -0.27 3.86
C LEU A 78 -13.84 0.65 3.20
N ALA A 79 -15.04 0.77 3.77
CA ALA A 79 -16.07 1.64 3.22
C ALA A 79 -15.56 3.09 3.12
N GLY A 80 -15.56 3.65 1.91
CA GLY A 80 -15.09 5.01 1.63
C GLY A 80 -13.57 5.17 1.50
N ALA A 81 -12.78 4.09 1.66
CA ALA A 81 -11.34 4.14 1.36
C ALA A 81 -11.11 4.39 -0.13
N CYS A 82 -10.35 5.43 -0.46
CA CYS A 82 -10.11 5.87 -1.84
C CYS A 82 -8.71 5.51 -2.35
N ASP A 83 -7.83 5.05 -1.47
CA ASP A 83 -6.44 4.79 -1.75
C ASP A 83 -6.07 3.36 -1.35
N VAL A 84 -5.02 2.85 -1.99
CA VAL A 84 -4.44 1.54 -1.71
C VAL A 84 -2.97 1.74 -1.36
N GLU A 85 -2.47 0.98 -0.39
CA GLU A 85 -1.08 0.98 0.03
C GLU A 85 -0.53 -0.45 -0.05
N LEU A 86 0.75 -0.59 -0.35
CA LEU A 86 1.44 -1.89 -0.39
C LEU A 86 2.69 -1.75 0.47
N SER A 87 2.84 -2.64 1.46
CA SER A 87 4.05 -2.71 2.27
C SER A 87 5.28 -2.77 1.39
N GLY A 88 6.26 -1.92 1.68
CA GLY A 88 7.50 -1.85 0.90
C GLY A 88 7.41 -1.05 -0.40
N SER A 89 6.25 -0.48 -0.76
CA SER A 89 6.12 0.38 -1.95
C SER A 89 6.36 1.87 -1.63
N ALA A 90 7.21 2.51 -2.43
CA ALA A 90 7.29 3.99 -2.48
C ALA A 90 6.35 4.60 -3.52
N LEU A 91 5.81 3.79 -4.45
CA LEU A 91 4.96 4.27 -5.54
C LEU A 91 3.55 4.60 -5.07
N LEU A 92 3.00 3.82 -4.14
CA LEU A 92 1.57 3.90 -3.80
C LEU A 92 1.16 5.09 -2.93
N SER A 93 2.11 5.93 -2.50
CA SER A 93 1.79 7.25 -1.96
C SER A 93 1.42 8.28 -3.05
N THR A 94 1.82 8.05 -4.31
CA THR A 94 1.59 9.00 -5.41
C THR A 94 0.12 9.28 -5.71
N PRO A 95 -0.79 8.28 -5.82
CA PRO A 95 -2.22 8.54 -6.01
C PRO A 95 -2.79 9.50 -4.97
N ALA A 96 -2.54 9.26 -3.68
CA ALA A 96 -3.01 10.13 -2.60
C ALA A 96 -2.41 11.55 -2.71
N ILE A 97 -1.10 11.68 -2.94
CA ILE A 97 -0.43 12.98 -3.12
C ILE A 97 -1.08 13.80 -4.22
N ARG A 98 -1.39 13.17 -5.36
CA ARG A 98 -2.00 13.84 -6.52
C ARG A 98 -3.48 14.14 -6.31
N ARG A 99 -4.23 13.18 -5.76
CA ARG A 99 -5.67 13.31 -5.47
C ARG A 99 -5.94 14.46 -4.49
N LEU A 100 -5.06 14.63 -3.51
CA LEU A 100 -5.18 15.65 -2.46
C LEU A 100 -4.54 16.99 -2.83
N GLY A 101 -3.86 17.09 -3.99
CA GLY A 101 -3.23 18.34 -4.44
C GLY A 101 -2.12 18.84 -3.52
N LEU A 102 -1.40 17.95 -2.84
CA LEU A 102 -0.48 18.32 -1.74
C LEU A 102 0.72 19.18 -2.18
N LEU A 103 1.07 19.14 -3.47
CA LEU A 103 2.17 19.93 -4.00
C LEU A 103 1.80 21.40 -4.23
N ASP A 104 0.50 21.68 -4.39
CA ASP A 104 -0.05 23.03 -4.59
C ASP A 104 -0.67 23.59 -3.30
N ALA A 105 -0.75 22.78 -2.24
CA ALA A 105 -1.31 23.16 -0.96
C ALA A 105 -0.34 24.00 -0.13
N GLU A 106 -0.89 24.90 0.67
CA GLU A 106 -0.11 25.66 1.65
C GLU A 106 0.59 24.71 2.66
N PRO A 107 1.86 24.98 3.03
CA PRO A 107 2.55 24.17 4.04
C PRO A 107 1.78 24.09 5.36
N GLY A 108 1.65 22.87 5.89
CA GLY A 108 0.90 22.56 7.11
C GLY A 108 -0.53 22.09 6.87
N VAL A 109 -1.07 22.21 5.65
CA VAL A 109 -2.38 21.61 5.29
C VAL A 109 -2.28 20.10 5.40
N ALA A 110 -3.20 19.50 6.16
CA ALA A 110 -3.23 18.08 6.46
C ALA A 110 -4.57 17.44 6.09
N HIS A 111 -4.52 16.24 5.52
CA HIS A 111 -5.68 15.44 5.12
C HIS A 111 -5.64 14.09 5.81
N ARG A 112 -6.77 13.70 6.42
CA ARG A 112 -6.98 12.33 6.90
C ARG A 112 -7.50 11.47 5.76
N VAL A 113 -6.95 10.28 5.63
CA VAL A 113 -7.23 9.33 4.57
C VAL A 113 -7.38 7.94 5.19
N SER A 114 -8.42 7.23 4.75
CA SER A 114 -8.51 5.77 4.96
C SER A 114 -8.04 5.07 3.69
N ALA A 115 -7.15 4.10 3.84
CA ALA A 115 -6.58 3.34 2.75
C ALA A 115 -6.71 1.83 2.98
N ALA A 116 -6.80 1.07 1.89
CA ALA A 116 -6.66 -0.38 1.92
C ALA A 116 -5.16 -0.73 1.90
N TRP A 117 -4.61 -1.10 3.04
CA TRP A 117 -3.20 -1.46 3.18
C TRP A 117 -3.00 -2.96 3.01
N VAL A 118 -2.25 -3.33 1.98
CA VAL A 118 -1.87 -4.72 1.67
C VAL A 118 -0.49 -5.02 2.23
N GLN A 119 -0.41 -6.02 3.10
CA GLN A 119 0.84 -6.51 3.64
C GLN A 119 1.49 -7.55 2.72
N VAL A 120 2.82 -7.56 2.65
CA VAL A 120 3.59 -8.59 1.95
C VAL A 120 4.49 -9.32 2.96
N PRO A 121 4.71 -10.64 2.80
CA PRO A 121 4.21 -11.51 1.73
C PRO A 121 2.79 -12.08 1.95
N SER A 122 2.11 -11.77 3.07
CA SER A 122 0.83 -12.40 3.45
C SER A 122 -0.31 -12.14 2.48
N LEU A 123 -0.33 -10.95 1.86
CA LEU A 123 -1.46 -10.37 1.13
C LEU A 123 -2.73 -10.20 1.98
N GLU A 124 -2.55 -10.07 3.29
CA GLU A 124 -3.60 -9.57 4.19
C GLU A 124 -3.88 -8.09 3.88
N VAL A 125 -5.16 -7.73 3.94
CA VAL A 125 -5.66 -6.38 3.67
C VAL A 125 -6.24 -5.81 4.95
N LEU A 126 -5.67 -4.70 5.41
CA LEU A 126 -6.07 -3.99 6.61
C LEU A 126 -6.52 -2.57 6.25
N GLN A 127 -7.43 -2.01 7.04
CA GLN A 127 -7.73 -0.59 6.97
C GLN A 127 -6.59 0.20 7.63
N ALA A 128 -6.08 1.22 6.95
CA ALA A 128 -5.05 2.10 7.48
C ALA A 128 -5.53 3.55 7.52
N ASP A 129 -5.47 4.15 8.70
CA ASP A 129 -5.67 5.58 8.90
C ASP A 129 -4.35 6.34 8.72
N LEU A 130 -4.31 7.17 7.68
CA LEU A 130 -3.14 7.95 7.30
C LEU A 130 -3.44 9.45 7.35
N ILE A 131 -2.42 10.22 7.68
CA ILE A 131 -2.42 11.68 7.61
C ILE A 131 -1.35 12.08 6.60
N TYR A 132 -1.79 12.75 5.55
CA TYR A 132 -0.93 13.35 4.55
C TYR A 132 -0.87 14.86 4.78
N THR A 133 0.33 15.39 5.01
CA THR A 133 0.55 16.82 5.29
C THR A 133 1.49 17.42 4.26
N ALA A 134 1.08 18.50 3.61
CA ALA A 134 1.95 19.30 2.75
C ALA A 134 3.03 19.99 3.59
N LEU A 135 4.30 19.84 3.24
CA LEU A 135 5.41 20.51 3.95
C LEU A 135 6.04 21.64 3.12
N GLY A 136 5.58 21.85 1.89
CA GLY A 136 6.19 22.76 0.92
C GLY A 136 7.43 22.16 0.24
N ASP A 137 7.89 22.83 -0.82
CA ASP A 137 9.11 22.48 -1.57
C ASP A 137 9.18 21.02 -2.04
N GLY A 138 8.06 20.47 -2.50
CA GLY A 138 7.98 19.08 -2.96
C GLY A 138 8.13 18.04 -1.85
N ARG A 139 7.87 18.42 -0.58
CA ARG A 139 7.89 17.50 0.55
C ARG A 139 6.51 17.24 1.11
N VAL A 140 6.26 16.00 1.49
CA VAL A 140 4.99 15.54 2.06
C VAL A 140 5.28 14.66 3.26
N ARG A 141 4.63 14.92 4.40
CA ARG A 141 4.65 14.00 5.54
C ARG A 141 3.52 13.00 5.41
N VAL A 142 3.83 11.73 5.58
CA VAL A 142 2.85 10.65 5.73
C VAL A 142 2.98 10.09 7.13
N ALA A 143 1.89 10.07 7.88
CA ALA A 143 1.87 9.58 9.25
C ALA A 143 0.66 8.68 9.52
N SER A 144 0.80 7.79 10.49
CA SER A 144 -0.30 7.11 11.17
C SER A 144 -0.14 7.32 12.68
N GLU A 145 -0.87 6.57 13.51
CA GLU A 145 -0.67 6.57 14.95
C GLU A 145 0.75 6.10 15.36
N THR A 146 1.35 5.18 14.61
CA THR A 146 2.59 4.48 15.01
C THR A 146 3.80 4.82 14.17
N PHE A 147 3.64 5.56 13.07
CA PHE A 147 4.76 5.97 12.22
C PHE A 147 4.59 7.38 11.66
N SER A 148 5.71 8.01 11.30
CA SER A 148 5.75 9.24 10.51
C SER A 148 6.98 9.24 9.62
N VAL A 149 6.82 9.63 8.36
CA VAL A 149 7.91 9.74 7.40
C VAL A 149 7.73 10.97 6.51
N ASP A 150 8.82 11.65 6.20
CA ASP A 150 8.84 12.76 5.25
C ASP A 150 9.32 12.25 3.90
N LEU A 151 8.48 12.38 2.89
CA LEU A 151 8.77 12.02 1.51
C LEU A 151 9.30 13.25 0.77
N SER A 152 10.28 13.04 -0.10
CA SER A 152 10.57 13.99 -1.17
C SER A 152 9.90 13.50 -2.45
N VAL A 153 9.32 14.44 -3.20
CA VAL A 153 8.42 14.17 -4.31
C VAL A 153 8.81 15.07 -5.49
N ASP A 154 8.68 14.56 -6.71
CA ASP A 154 8.86 15.39 -7.90
C ASP A 154 7.60 16.20 -8.25
N ALA A 155 7.73 17.08 -9.25
CA ALA A 155 6.63 17.93 -9.71
C ALA A 155 5.43 17.15 -10.28
N ALA A 156 5.58 15.86 -10.58
CA ALA A 156 4.51 14.99 -11.03
C ALA A 156 3.90 14.15 -9.88
N GLY A 157 4.28 14.39 -8.62
CA GLY A 157 3.75 13.66 -7.48
C GLY A 157 4.41 12.30 -7.23
N PHE A 158 5.49 11.97 -7.94
CA PHE A 158 6.22 10.71 -7.74
C PHE A 158 7.28 10.85 -6.65
N VAL A 159 7.30 9.89 -5.74
CA VAL A 159 8.29 9.82 -4.66
C VAL A 159 9.70 9.69 -5.26
N ARG A 160 10.60 10.58 -4.83
CA ARG A 160 12.04 10.54 -5.10
C ARG A 160 12.79 9.87 -3.95
N GLU A 161 12.39 10.15 -2.72
CA GLU A 161 13.00 9.59 -1.53
C GLU A 161 11.93 9.30 -0.49
N ARG A 162 12.01 8.10 0.07
CA ARG A 162 11.30 7.66 1.27
C ARG A 162 12.36 7.14 2.24
N PRO A 163 12.80 7.96 3.22
CA PRO A 163 13.86 7.59 4.15
C PRO A 163 13.63 6.22 4.78
N GLY A 164 14.67 5.40 4.79
CA GLY A 164 14.63 4.04 5.34
C GLY A 164 13.95 2.98 4.46
N LEU A 165 13.38 3.36 3.30
CA LEU A 165 12.76 2.41 2.37
C LEU A 165 13.32 2.48 0.95
N ALA A 166 13.32 3.64 0.31
CA ALA A 166 13.64 3.73 -1.12
C ALA A 166 14.18 5.10 -1.53
N THR A 167 15.05 5.08 -2.53
CA THR A 167 15.51 6.26 -3.28
C THR A 167 15.39 5.96 -4.77
N ARG A 168 14.84 6.90 -5.55
CA ARG A 168 14.70 6.78 -7.00
C ARG A 168 16.07 6.86 -7.67
N ILE A 169 16.36 5.90 -8.55
CA ILE A 169 17.59 5.83 -9.37
C ILE A 169 17.43 6.53 -10.72
#